data_AF-A0A0A2FD61-F1
#
_entry.id   AF-A0A0A2FD61-F1
#
_cell.length_a   1.000
_cell.length_b   1.000
_cell.length_c   1.000
_cell.angle_alpha   90.00
_cell.angle_beta   90.00
_cell.angle_gamma   90.00
#
_symmetry.space_group_name_H-M   'P 1'
#
loop_
_entity.id
_entity.type
_entity.pdbx_description
1 polymer ?
#
loop_
_entity_poly.entity_id
_entity_poly.type
_entity_poly.pdbx_seq_one_letter_code
_entity_poly.pdbx_strand_id
1 'polypeptide(L)'
;MTKYQLEKIYENDSCSVIVLTMGEGEHTKYMYMRKSGIRKIMRYSSTNNIRYAFFQYSEADIGPRYYFDEYGNIKDSINTDVGYTICWAQAWAIGKSYAKHKMHKTEPKLILTKEDEEIIRWYFFYTNKKEERQRITIDGQTGQILEERRVVVICSN
;
A
#
# COMPACT_ATOMS: atom_id res chain seq x y z
N MET A 1 -15.64 -7.80 -15.65
CA MET A 1 -15.67 -7.02 -14.39
C MET A 1 -16.08 -7.96 -13.26
N THR A 2 -15.12 -8.56 -12.56
CA THR A 2 -15.39 -9.51 -11.47
C THR A 2 -15.96 -8.74 -10.29
N LYS A 3 -17.24 -8.98 -9.95
CA LYS A 3 -17.95 -8.27 -8.89
C LYS A 3 -17.50 -8.83 -7.54
N TYR A 4 -16.73 -8.06 -6.78
CA TYR A 4 -16.40 -8.40 -5.40
C TYR A 4 -17.67 -8.30 -4.52
N GLN A 5 -17.85 -9.25 -3.60
CA GLN A 5 -18.91 -9.21 -2.60
C GLN A 5 -18.29 -9.14 -1.20
N LEU A 6 -18.77 -8.20 -0.39
CA LEU A 6 -18.36 -8.08 1.01
C LEU A 6 -19.07 -9.17 1.82
N GLU A 7 -18.30 -10.03 2.48
CA GLU A 7 -18.85 -11.20 3.17
C GLU A 7 -18.88 -11.01 4.68
N LYS A 8 -17.79 -10.47 5.26
CA LYS A 8 -17.66 -10.33 6.71
C LYS A 8 -16.79 -9.15 7.11
N ILE A 9 -17.24 -8.46 8.16
CA ILE A 9 -16.48 -7.42 8.86
C ILE A 9 -16.36 -7.81 10.33
N TYR A 10 -15.15 -7.73 10.88
CA TYR A 10 -14.90 -7.79 12.31
C TYR A 10 -14.00 -6.62 12.71
N GLU A 11 -14.39 -5.85 13.72
CA GLU A 11 -13.63 -4.70 14.18
C GLU A 11 -13.48 -4.70 15.69
N ASN A 12 -12.30 -4.28 16.14
CA ASN A 12 -12.04 -3.89 17.52
C ASN A 12 -11.09 -2.68 17.53
N ASP A 13 -10.72 -2.23 18.73
CA ASP A 13 -9.87 -1.05 18.93
C ASP A 13 -8.47 -1.17 18.30
N SER A 14 -7.99 -2.40 18.08
CA SER A 14 -6.65 -2.67 17.56
C SER A 14 -6.64 -2.95 16.06
N CYS A 15 -7.71 -3.57 15.53
CA CYS A 15 -7.72 -4.13 14.19
C CYS A 15 -9.10 -4.14 13.56
N SER A 16 -9.16 -3.98 12.23
CA SER A 16 -10.32 -4.35 11.42
C SER A 16 -9.97 -5.49 10.46
N VAL A 17 -10.93 -6.38 10.23
CA VAL A 17 -10.82 -7.51 9.32
C VAL A 17 -11.97 -7.45 8.33
N ILE A 18 -11.64 -7.51 7.04
CA ILE A 18 -12.60 -7.50 5.94
C ILE A 18 -12.33 -8.72 5.07
N VAL A 19 -13.40 -9.45 4.70
CA VAL A 19 -13.34 -10.55 3.74
C VAL A 19 -14.12 -10.16 2.49
N LEU A 20 -13.46 -10.18 1.34
CA LEU A 20 -14.04 -9.93 0.02
C LEU A 20 -13.99 -11.21 -0.81
N THR A 21 -15.14 -11.70 -1.23
CA THR A 21 -15.27 -12.87 -2.11
C THR A 21 -15.24 -12.43 -3.57
N MET A 22 -14.62 -13.24 -4.41
CA MET A 22 -14.62 -13.11 -5.86
C MET A 22 -15.57 -14.17 -6.44
N GLY A 23 -16.23 -13.87 -7.57
CA GLY A 23 -17.04 -14.88 -8.27
C GLY A 23 -16.14 -16.04 -8.65
N GLU A 24 -16.43 -17.25 -8.13
CA GLU A 24 -15.64 -18.51 -8.13
C GLU A 24 -15.14 -18.98 -6.75
N GLY A 25 -15.52 -18.33 -5.65
CA GLY A 25 -15.25 -18.82 -4.28
C GLY A 25 -13.84 -18.52 -3.76
N GLU A 26 -12.98 -17.95 -4.59
CA GLU A 26 -11.78 -17.26 -4.11
C GLU A 26 -12.18 -16.09 -3.21
N HIS A 27 -11.36 -15.79 -2.21
CA HIS A 27 -11.58 -14.62 -1.37
C HIS A 27 -10.27 -14.00 -0.89
N THR A 28 -10.33 -12.72 -0.57
CA THR A 28 -9.21 -11.97 0.00
C THR A 28 -9.60 -11.50 1.38
N LYS A 29 -8.74 -11.81 2.35
CA LYS A 29 -8.83 -11.33 3.72
C LYS A 29 -7.86 -10.19 3.92
N TYR A 30 -8.41 -9.04 4.31
CA TYR A 30 -7.67 -7.85 4.68
C TYR A 30 -7.71 -7.71 6.19
N MET A 31 -6.55 -7.51 6.81
CA MET A 31 -6.41 -7.25 8.23
C MET A 31 -5.66 -5.94 8.43
N TYR A 32 -6.35 -4.90 8.88
CA TYR A 32 -5.79 -3.57 9.07
C TYR A 32 -5.42 -3.33 10.52
N MET A 33 -4.13 -3.17 10.79
CA MET A 33 -3.60 -2.91 12.13
C MET A 33 -3.61 -1.40 12.38
N ARG A 34 -4.56 -0.92 13.19
CA ARG A 34 -4.84 0.52 13.36
C ARG A 34 -3.64 1.31 13.87
N LYS A 35 -2.89 0.75 14.83
CA LYS A 35 -1.73 1.42 15.45
C LYS A 35 -0.59 1.69 14.47
N SER A 36 -0.32 0.76 13.56
CA SER A 36 0.78 0.90 12.59
C SER A 36 0.33 1.44 11.24
N GLY A 37 -0.97 1.41 10.93
CA GLY A 37 -1.49 1.72 9.60
C GLY A 37 -1.14 0.69 8.53
N ILE A 38 -0.62 -0.48 8.93
CA ILE A 38 -0.23 -1.57 8.03
C ILE A 38 -1.42 -2.51 7.83
N ARG A 39 -1.61 -2.94 6.60
CA ARG A 39 -2.55 -3.97 6.22
C ARG A 39 -1.82 -5.28 5.94
N LYS A 40 -2.28 -6.39 6.51
CA LYS A 40 -1.93 -7.74 6.05
C LYS A 40 -3.00 -8.20 5.07
N ILE A 41 -2.57 -8.73 3.94
CA ILE A 41 -3.47 -9.16 2.86
C ILE A 41 -3.17 -10.62 2.57
N MET A 42 -4.19 -11.47 2.62
CA MET A 42 -4.10 -12.90 2.34
C MET A 42 -5.13 -13.26 1.29
N ARG A 43 -4.70 -13.93 0.21
CA ARG A 43 -5.61 -14.43 -0.81
C ARG A 43 -5.75 -15.93 -0.72
N TYR A 44 -6.98 -16.39 -0.83
CA TYR A 44 -7.37 -17.79 -0.74
C TYR A 44 -7.97 -18.25 -2.06
N SER A 45 -7.68 -19.51 -2.39
CA SER A 45 -8.35 -20.24 -3.47
C SER A 45 -9.79 -20.58 -3.10
N SER A 46 -10.55 -21.11 -4.07
CA SER A 46 -11.91 -21.61 -3.86
C SER A 46 -12.00 -22.80 -2.90
N THR A 47 -10.91 -23.54 -2.70
CA THR A 47 -10.81 -24.63 -1.72
C THR A 47 -10.33 -24.15 -0.35
N ASN A 48 -10.27 -22.84 -0.12
CA ASN A 48 -9.83 -22.20 1.12
C ASN A 48 -8.33 -22.41 1.47
N ASN A 49 -7.52 -22.85 0.51
CA ASN A 49 -6.06 -22.85 0.64
C ASN A 49 -5.51 -21.45 0.40
N ILE A 50 -4.60 -20.99 1.27
CA ILE A 50 -3.88 -19.73 1.09
C ILE A 50 -2.99 -19.83 -0.14
N ARG A 51 -3.04 -18.82 -1.01
CA ARG A 51 -2.23 -18.75 -2.25
C ARG A 51 -1.02 -17.84 -2.05
N TYR A 52 -1.25 -16.65 -1.51
CA TYR A 52 -0.19 -15.71 -1.18
C TYR A 52 -0.61 -14.73 -0.07
N ALA A 53 0.39 -14.17 0.61
CA ALA A 53 0.22 -13.19 1.66
C ALA A 53 1.28 -12.08 1.57
N PHE A 54 0.89 -10.85 1.85
CA PHE A 54 1.79 -9.68 1.80
C PHE A 54 1.31 -8.57 2.74
N PHE A 55 2.17 -7.57 2.92
CA PHE A 55 1.91 -6.40 3.74
C PHE A 55 1.84 -5.15 2.88
N GLN A 56 0.96 -4.23 3.26
CA GLN A 56 0.81 -2.95 2.60
C GLN A 56 0.81 -1.83 3.65
N TYR A 57 1.50 -0.74 3.38
CA TYR A 57 1.35 0.52 4.11
C TYR A 57 0.90 1.60 3.14
N SER A 58 -0.22 2.26 3.45
CA SER A 58 -0.91 3.10 2.48
C SER A 58 -1.21 2.29 1.20
N GLU A 59 -0.65 2.66 0.05
CA GLU A 59 -0.80 1.92 -1.21
C GLU A 59 0.45 1.11 -1.57
N ALA A 60 1.55 1.25 -0.82
CA ALA A 60 2.80 0.54 -1.09
C ALA A 60 2.81 -0.88 -0.48
N ASP A 61 3.18 -1.87 -1.30
CA ASP A 61 3.60 -3.17 -0.80
C ASP A 61 4.94 -3.04 -0.08
N ILE A 62 5.04 -3.65 1.10
CA ILE A 62 6.21 -3.55 2.00
C ILE A 62 6.67 -4.92 2.46
N GLY A 63 7.99 -5.07 2.59
CA GLY A 63 8.61 -6.31 3.01
C GLY A 63 8.29 -7.51 2.09
N PRO A 64 8.31 -8.73 2.64
CA PRO A 64 8.12 -9.95 1.87
C PRO A 64 6.65 -10.22 1.51
N ARG A 65 6.46 -10.63 0.25
CA ARG A 65 5.29 -11.35 -0.24
C ARG A 65 5.63 -12.83 -0.27
N TYR A 66 4.78 -13.66 0.32
CA TYR A 66 4.95 -15.11 0.39
C TYR A 66 3.95 -15.81 -0.52
N TYR A 67 4.38 -16.87 -1.18
CA TYR A 67 3.55 -17.77 -1.97
C TYR A 67 3.54 -19.15 -1.33
N PHE A 68 2.38 -19.79 -1.32
CA PHE A 68 2.16 -21.04 -0.60
C PHE A 68 1.86 -22.19 -1.56
N ASP A 69 2.28 -23.39 -1.20
CA ASP A 69 1.88 -24.63 -1.86
C ASP A 69 0.49 -25.10 -1.38
N GLU A 70 0.02 -26.23 -1.91
CA GLU A 70 -1.29 -26.82 -1.57
C GLU A 70 -1.39 -27.31 -0.12
N TYR A 71 -0.25 -27.52 0.56
CA TYR A 71 -0.18 -27.95 1.96
C TYR A 71 -0.05 -26.76 2.93
N GLY A 72 0.04 -25.53 2.41
CA GLY A 72 0.21 -24.32 3.20
C GLY A 72 1.67 -24.03 3.60
N ASN A 73 2.66 -24.70 3.00
CA ASN A 73 4.06 -24.35 3.18
C ASN A 73 4.44 -23.17 2.28
N ILE A 74 5.40 -22.36 2.73
CA ILE A 74 5.97 -21.30 1.88
C ILE A 74 6.78 -21.96 0.77
N LYS A 75 6.34 -21.78 -0.47
CA LYS A 75 7.00 -22.27 -1.68
C LYS A 75 8.00 -21.25 -2.22
N ASP A 76 7.65 -19.97 -2.12
CA ASP A 76 8.45 -18.87 -2.68
C ASP A 76 8.20 -17.57 -1.92
N SER A 77 9.13 -16.62 -2.03
CA SER A 77 8.96 -15.27 -1.49
C SER A 77 9.66 -14.21 -2.33
N ILE A 78 8.99 -13.07 -2.51
CA ILE A 78 9.53 -11.89 -3.16
C ILE A 78 9.60 -10.78 -2.12
N ASN A 79 10.81 -10.27 -1.85
CA ASN A 79 10.95 -9.08 -1.00
C ASN A 79 10.68 -7.83 -1.84
N THR A 80 9.57 -7.15 -1.57
CA THR A 80 9.16 -5.95 -2.31
C THR A 80 10.03 -4.74 -1.99
N ASP A 81 10.84 -4.80 -0.95
CA ASP A 81 11.80 -3.75 -0.56
C ASP A 81 13.21 -4.01 -1.12
N VAL A 82 13.39 -4.98 -2.03
CA VAL A 82 14.69 -5.20 -2.70
C VAL A 82 15.16 -3.91 -3.38
N GLY A 83 16.44 -3.58 -3.18
CA GLY A 83 17.07 -2.38 -3.73
C GLY A 83 16.82 -1.10 -2.92
N TYR A 84 15.79 -1.06 -2.07
CA TYR A 84 15.52 0.08 -1.19
C TYR A 84 16.46 0.06 0.02
N THR A 85 17.15 1.18 0.25
CA THR A 85 17.94 1.38 1.49
C THR A 85 17.09 2.04 2.58
N ILE A 86 16.15 2.91 2.19
CA ILE A 86 15.18 3.50 3.12
C ILE A 86 13.85 2.75 3.09
N CYS A 87 13.31 2.44 4.27
CA CYS A 87 12.03 1.75 4.40
C CYS A 87 10.83 2.71 4.25
N TRP A 88 9.63 2.15 4.09
CA TRP A 88 8.38 2.91 3.97
C TRP A 88 8.18 3.94 5.07
N ALA A 89 8.59 3.64 6.31
CA ALA A 89 8.42 4.55 7.45
C ALA A 89 9.33 5.77 7.33
N GLN A 90 10.56 5.58 6.86
CA GLN A 90 11.51 6.67 6.58
C GLN A 90 11.01 7.51 5.41
N ALA A 91 10.57 6.88 4.31
CA ALA A 91 9.99 7.59 3.16
C ALA A 91 8.77 8.43 3.55
N TRP A 92 7.87 7.88 4.38
CA TRP A 92 6.72 8.60 4.92
C TRP A 92 7.12 9.82 5.74
N ALA A 93 8.10 9.67 6.64
CA ALA A 93 8.60 10.76 7.46
C ALA A 93 9.23 11.88 6.62
N ILE A 94 10.05 11.53 5.63
CA ILE A 94 10.68 12.46 4.70
C ILE A 94 9.62 13.23 3.91
N GLY A 95 8.68 12.54 3.27
CA GLY A 95 7.60 13.15 2.49
C GLY A 95 6.74 14.10 3.33
N LYS A 96 6.33 13.65 4.52
CA LYS A 96 5.53 14.46 5.45
C LYS A 96 6.28 15.70 5.95
N SER A 97 7.58 15.58 6.23
CA SER A 97 8.42 16.70 6.66
C SER A 97 8.53 17.75 5.55
N TYR A 98 8.85 17.32 4.32
CA TYR A 98 8.98 18.21 3.17
C TYR A 98 7.64 18.91 2.82
N ALA A 99 6.52 18.20 2.92
CA ALA A 99 5.20 18.73 2.58
C ALA A 99 4.57 19.59 3.69
N LYS A 100 5.10 19.58 4.93
CA LYS A 100 4.46 20.11 6.15
C LYS A 100 3.80 21.48 5.99
N HIS A 101 4.50 22.43 5.39
CA HIS A 101 4.02 23.81 5.25
C HIS A 101 3.22 24.07 3.97
N LYS A 102 3.15 23.10 3.06
CA LYS A 102 2.48 23.16 1.75
C LYS A 102 1.12 22.42 1.75
N MET A 103 0.98 21.44 2.63
CA MET A 103 -0.21 20.61 2.79
C MET A 103 -1.47 21.40 3.19
N HIS A 104 -2.62 20.90 2.77
CA HIS A 104 -3.92 21.30 3.29
C HIS A 104 -3.96 21.12 4.82
N LYS A 105 -4.47 22.10 5.56
CA LYS A 105 -4.34 22.12 7.03
C LYS A 105 -5.18 21.03 7.72
N THR A 106 -6.34 20.70 7.17
CA THR A 106 -7.29 19.78 7.81
C THR A 106 -7.40 18.44 7.07
N GLU A 107 -7.11 18.41 5.76
CA GLU A 107 -7.33 17.24 4.91
C GLU A 107 -6.18 17.03 3.90
N PRO A 108 -4.95 16.75 4.36
CA PRO A 108 -3.78 16.69 3.49
C PRO A 108 -3.69 15.43 2.60
N LYS A 109 -4.72 14.56 2.59
CA LYS A 109 -4.83 13.26 1.87
C LYS A 109 -3.47 12.65 1.50
N LEU A 110 -2.88 11.96 2.46
CA LEU A 110 -1.52 11.43 2.34
C LEU A 110 -1.53 10.00 1.81
N ILE A 111 -0.73 9.74 0.77
CA ILE A 111 -0.58 8.41 0.17
C ILE A 111 0.91 8.14 -0.06
N LEU A 112 1.35 6.92 0.22
CA LEU A 112 2.68 6.42 -0.14
C LEU A 112 2.52 5.22 -1.05
N THR A 113 3.26 5.23 -2.16
CA THR A 113 3.37 4.11 -3.11
C THR A 113 4.81 4.02 -3.65
N LYS A 114 5.08 3.01 -4.47
CA LYS A 114 6.32 2.85 -5.25
C LYS A 114 6.07 3.23 -6.71
N GLU A 115 7.09 3.71 -7.41
CA GLU A 115 6.98 4.10 -8.82
C GLU A 115 6.72 2.90 -9.74
N ASP A 116 7.60 1.89 -9.67
CA ASP A 116 7.54 0.63 -10.39
C ASP A 116 8.48 -0.38 -9.69
N GLU A 117 8.43 -1.66 -10.04
CA GLU A 117 9.29 -2.70 -9.44
C GLU A 117 10.78 -2.52 -9.82
N GLU A 118 11.08 -1.92 -10.96
CA GLU A 118 12.46 -1.71 -11.44
C GLU A 118 13.08 -0.37 -10.99
N ILE A 119 12.25 0.62 -10.62
CA ILE A 119 12.72 1.95 -10.24
C ILE A 119 12.60 2.12 -8.73
N ILE A 120 13.75 2.24 -8.06
CA ILE A 120 13.87 2.34 -6.60
C ILE A 120 13.52 3.75 -6.12
N ARG A 121 12.22 4.08 -6.10
CA ARG A 121 11.70 5.37 -5.67
C ARG A 121 10.38 5.24 -4.93
N TRP A 122 10.25 6.07 -3.90
CA TRP A 122 9.00 6.27 -3.20
C TRP A 122 8.26 7.47 -3.78
N TYR A 123 6.95 7.32 -3.93
CA TYR A 123 6.03 8.38 -4.29
C TYR A 123 5.16 8.74 -3.10
N PHE A 124 5.30 9.97 -2.63
CA PHE A 124 4.49 10.53 -1.56
C PHE A 124 3.52 11.55 -2.14
N PHE A 125 2.22 11.30 -2.04
CA PHE A 125 1.19 12.24 -2.45
C PHE A 125 0.61 12.98 -1.27
N TYR A 126 0.25 14.23 -1.52
CA TYR A 126 -0.49 15.06 -0.58
C TYR A 126 -1.41 16.03 -1.33
N THR A 127 -2.45 16.50 -0.65
CA THR A 127 -3.28 17.62 -1.13
C THR A 127 -2.72 18.93 -0.58
N ASN A 128 -2.42 19.89 -1.46
CA ASN A 128 -1.90 21.20 -1.05
C ASN A 128 -3.01 22.15 -0.53
N LYS A 129 -2.63 23.35 -0.08
CA LYS A 129 -3.59 24.38 0.39
C LYS A 129 -4.61 24.85 -0.65
N LYS A 130 -4.38 24.58 -1.94
CA LYS A 130 -5.29 24.89 -3.05
C LYS A 130 -6.12 23.67 -3.48
N GLU A 131 -6.13 22.62 -2.65
CA GLU A 131 -6.82 21.36 -2.91
C GLU A 131 -6.29 20.59 -4.13
N GLU A 132 -5.07 20.90 -4.58
CA GLU A 132 -4.44 20.22 -5.70
C GLU A 132 -3.60 19.05 -5.19
N ARG A 133 -3.71 17.89 -5.86
CA ARG A 133 -2.86 16.73 -5.58
C ARG A 133 -1.44 17.00 -6.07
N GLN A 134 -0.49 16.85 -5.17
CA GLN A 134 0.94 16.93 -5.42
C GLN A 134 1.55 15.53 -5.25
N ARG A 135 2.67 15.29 -5.95
CA ARG A 135 3.51 14.11 -5.78
C ARG A 135 4.94 14.55 -5.52
N ILE A 136 5.52 14.02 -4.46
CA ILE A 136 6.94 14.10 -4.16
C ILE A 136 7.58 12.77 -4.56
N THR A 137 8.65 12.85 -5.36
CA THR A 137 9.49 11.70 -5.70
C THR A 137 10.68 11.68 -4.76
N ILE A 138 10.84 10.57 -4.03
CA ILE A 138 11.92 10.37 -3.06
C ILE A 138 12.78 9.22 -3.56
N ASP A 139 14.08 9.44 -3.65
CA ASP A 139 15.05 8.42 -3.98
C ASP A 139 15.04 7.30 -2.92
N GLY A 140 14.82 6.06 -3.32
CA GLY A 140 14.65 4.93 -2.39
C GLY A 140 15.96 4.43 -1.78
N GLN A 141 17.11 4.91 -2.25
CA GLN A 141 18.43 4.55 -1.72
C GLN A 141 18.95 5.62 -0.76
N THR A 142 18.79 6.88 -1.11
CA THR A 142 19.38 8.02 -0.38
C THR A 142 18.37 8.78 0.46
N GLY A 143 17.07 8.65 0.17
CA GLY A 143 16.02 9.46 0.77
C GLY A 143 15.99 10.91 0.29
N GLN A 144 16.77 11.28 -0.73
CA GLN A 144 16.75 12.63 -1.30
C GLN A 144 15.44 12.90 -2.03
N ILE A 145 14.94 14.13 -1.91
CA ILE A 145 13.82 14.60 -2.74
C ILE A 145 14.36 14.86 -4.14
N LEU A 146 13.83 14.14 -5.12
CA LEU A 146 14.23 14.28 -6.52
C LEU A 146 13.35 15.30 -7.26
N GLU A 147 12.04 15.31 -6.96
CA GLU A 147 11.07 16.11 -7.68
C GLU A 147 9.82 16.35 -6.82
N GLU A 148 9.17 17.50 -7.03
CA GLU A 148 7.78 17.73 -6.63
C GLU A 148 6.97 18.20 -7.85
N ARG A 149 5.83 17.57 -8.12
CA ARG A 149 4.96 17.94 -9.25
C ARG A 149 3.47 17.88 -8.91
N ARG A 150 2.69 18.75 -9.56
CA ARG A 150 1.22 18.67 -9.56
C ARG A 150 0.75 17.47 -10.37
N VAL A 151 -0.17 16.70 -9.82
CA VAL A 151 -0.81 15.58 -10.50
C VAL A 151 -2.15 16.04 -11.04
N VAL A 152 -2.25 16.14 -12.37
CA VAL A 152 -3.52 16.37 -13.05
C VAL A 152 -4.07 15.00 -13.44
N VAL A 153 -5.17 14.59 -12.81
CA VAL A 153 -5.90 13.40 -13.26
C VAL A 153 -6.63 13.79 -14.54
N ILE A 154 -6.10 13.39 -15.69
CA ILE A 154 -6.85 13.43 -16.94
C ILE A 154 -7.74 12.20 -16.91
N CYS A 155 -9.02 12.38 -16.59
CA CYS A 155 -10.00 11.33 -16.83
C CYS A 155 -10.15 11.19 -18.34
N SER A 156 -9.60 10.12 -18.92
CA SER A 156 -9.99 9.69 -20.26
C SER A 156 -11.45 9.24 -20.19
N ASN A 157 -12.34 9.97 -20.89
CA ASN A 157 -13.74 9.62 -21.08
C ASN A 157 -13.90 8.31 -21.86
#